data_AF-A0A674JZ63-F1
#
_entry.id   AF-A0A674JZ63-F1
#
_cell.length_a   1.000
_cell.length_b   1.000
_cell.length_c   1.000
_cell.angle_alpha   90.00
_cell.angle_beta   90.00
_cell.angle_gamma   90.00
#
_symmetry.space_group_name_H-M   'P 1'
#
loop_
_entity.id
_entity.type
_entity.pdbx_description
1 polymer ?
#
loop_
_entity_poly.entity_id
_entity_poly.type
_entity_poly.pdbx_seq_one_letter_code
_entity_poly.pdbx_strand_id
1 'polypeptide(L)'
;MAIREKVFDIIISTFKRHGAEVIDTPVFELKETLTGKYGEDSKLIYDLKDQGGELLSLRYDLTVPFARYLAMNKITNIKRYHIAKVYRRDNPAMTRGRYREFYQCDFDIAGQFDPMIPDAECLKIVHEILSGLQIGDFLIKVKPEPGASAGFSRRCCEVKSILLAFYLLLVSARQHLHPL
;
A
#
# COMPACT_ATOMS: atom_id res chain seq x y z
N MET A 1 12.16 2.33 18.72
CA MET A 1 10.82 2.91 18.49
C MET A 1 10.89 4.33 17.94
N ALA A 2 11.75 5.21 18.50
CA ALA A 2 11.93 6.60 18.05
C ALA A 2 12.16 6.81 16.53
N ILE A 3 12.96 5.96 15.87
CA ILE A 3 13.19 6.09 14.41
C ILE A 3 11.89 5.89 13.62
N ARG A 4 11.10 4.89 13.98
CA ARG A 4 9.82 4.58 13.32
C ARG A 4 8.83 5.73 13.49
N GLU A 5 8.74 6.27 14.71
CA GLU A 5 7.87 7.42 15.01
C GLU A 5 8.27 8.63 14.16
N LYS A 6 9.56 8.99 14.14
CA LYS A 6 10.04 10.11 13.30
C LYS A 6 9.70 9.93 11.82
N VAL A 7 9.86 8.71 11.30
CA VAL A 7 9.52 8.36 9.91
C VAL A 7 8.01 8.48 9.67
N PHE A 8 7.19 7.94 10.57
CA PHE A 8 5.74 8.04 10.47
C PHE A 8 5.24 9.47 10.60
N ASP A 9 5.84 10.30 11.45
CA ASP A 9 5.46 11.71 11.59
C ASP A 9 5.66 12.47 10.27
N ILE A 10 6.78 12.24 9.58
CA ILE A 10 7.03 12.83 8.25
C ILE A 10 5.95 12.37 7.27
N ILE A 11 5.71 11.06 7.18
CA ILE A 11 4.72 10.47 6.25
C ILE A 11 3.31 11.01 6.53
N ILE A 12 2.86 10.95 7.79
CA ILE A 12 1.54 11.38 8.23
C ILE A 12 1.37 12.88 8.00
N SER A 13 2.39 13.70 8.28
CA SER A 13 2.33 15.15 8.05
C SER A 13 2.14 15.48 6.58
N THR A 14 2.79 14.75 5.67
CA THR A 14 2.61 14.91 4.22
C THR A 14 1.21 14.47 3.80
N PHE A 15 0.74 13.30 4.23
CA PHE A 15 -0.62 12.84 3.91
C PHE A 15 -1.70 13.83 4.37
N LYS A 16 -1.58 14.35 5.60
CA LYS A 16 -2.49 15.38 6.13
C LYS A 16 -2.45 16.69 5.34
N ARG A 17 -1.26 17.13 4.90
CA ARG A 17 -1.09 18.32 4.06
C ARG A 17 -1.82 18.20 2.73
N HIS A 18 -1.90 16.99 2.18
CA HIS A 18 -2.66 16.67 0.98
C HIS A 18 -4.17 16.45 1.21
N GLY A 19 -4.65 16.65 2.44
CA GLY A 19 -6.08 16.56 2.78
C GLY A 19 -6.61 15.13 2.85
N ALA A 20 -5.75 14.13 3.08
CA ALA A 20 -6.20 12.75 3.23
C ALA A 20 -6.76 12.47 4.63
N GLU A 21 -7.87 11.74 4.64
CA GLU A 21 -8.48 11.20 5.85
C GLU A 21 -7.79 9.89 6.26
N VAL A 22 -7.84 9.55 7.54
CA VAL A 22 -7.36 8.25 8.03
C VAL A 22 -8.52 7.29 8.14
N ILE A 23 -8.31 6.06 7.66
CA ILE A 23 -9.21 4.94 7.93
C ILE A 23 -8.42 3.82 8.60
N ASP A 24 -9.15 2.91 9.24
CA ASP A 24 -8.59 1.63 9.66
C ASP A 24 -9.55 0.51 9.31
N THR A 25 -9.00 -0.68 9.08
CA THR A 25 -9.76 -1.89 8.77
C THR A 25 -9.35 -3.01 9.71
N PRO A 26 -10.22 -4.02 9.91
CA PRO A 26 -9.84 -5.22 10.65
C PRO A 26 -8.57 -5.87 10.09
N VAL A 27 -7.84 -6.57 10.96
CA VAL A 27 -6.59 -7.26 10.58
C VAL A 27 -6.84 -8.49 9.70
N PHE A 28 -8.04 -9.06 9.80
CA PHE A 28 -8.52 -10.17 8.99
C PHE A 28 -9.73 -9.72 8.16
N GLU A 29 -9.87 -10.31 6.98
CA GLU A 29 -11.01 -10.14 6.10
C GLU A 29 -11.64 -11.53 5.85
N LEU A 30 -12.88 -11.55 5.35
CA LEU A 30 -13.48 -12.79 4.87
C LEU A 30 -12.60 -13.40 3.78
N LYS A 31 -12.34 -14.71 3.84
CA LYS A 31 -11.46 -15.40 2.89
C LYS A 31 -11.89 -15.20 1.44
N GLU A 32 -13.19 -15.17 1.18
CA GLU A 32 -13.76 -14.88 -0.14
C GLU A 32 -13.41 -13.49 -0.67
N THR A 33 -13.23 -12.49 0.21
CA THR A 33 -12.88 -11.11 -0.18
C THR A 33 -11.47 -11.05 -0.77
N LEU A 34 -10.56 -11.88 -0.27
CA LEU A 34 -9.16 -11.93 -0.74
C LEU A 34 -8.95 -12.92 -1.89
N THR A 35 -9.90 -13.83 -2.12
CA THR A 35 -9.77 -14.91 -3.10
C THR A 35 -9.82 -14.36 -4.53
N GLY A 36 -8.89 -14.78 -5.38
CA GLY A 36 -8.86 -14.41 -6.81
C GLY A 36 -8.37 -12.99 -7.09
N LYS A 37 -7.96 -12.22 -6.07
CA LYS A 37 -7.41 -10.86 -6.25
C LYS A 37 -5.90 -10.84 -6.53
N TYR A 38 -5.19 -11.87 -6.07
CA TYR A 38 -3.73 -11.88 -6.04
C TYR A 38 -3.10 -12.91 -7.00
N GLY A 39 -3.88 -13.56 -7.86
CA GLY A 39 -3.35 -14.58 -8.78
C GLY A 39 -2.54 -15.67 -8.06
N GLU A 40 -1.31 -15.90 -8.49
CA GLU A 40 -0.39 -16.88 -7.88
C GLU A 40 -0.02 -16.56 -6.42
N ASP A 41 0.01 -15.28 -6.05
CA ASP A 41 0.35 -14.81 -4.70
C ASP A 41 -0.74 -15.14 -3.66
N SER A 42 -1.94 -15.56 -4.10
CA SER A 42 -3.04 -15.95 -3.21
C SER A 42 -2.64 -17.11 -2.28
N LYS A 43 -1.66 -17.94 -2.68
CA LYS A 43 -1.12 -19.05 -1.86
C LYS A 43 -0.33 -18.56 -0.64
N LEU A 44 0.09 -17.29 -0.64
CA LEU A 44 0.89 -16.68 0.42
C LEU A 44 0.03 -16.05 1.51
N ILE A 45 -1.28 -16.21 1.48
CA ILE A 45 -2.18 -15.65 2.48
C ILE A 45 -2.20 -16.54 3.74
N TYR A 46 -2.25 -15.91 4.91
CA TYR A 46 -2.46 -16.59 6.18
C TYR A 46 -3.94 -16.81 6.42
N ASP A 47 -4.36 -18.07 6.49
CA ASP A 47 -5.72 -18.45 6.85
C ASP A 47 -5.84 -18.70 8.36
N LEU A 48 -6.95 -18.25 8.95
CA LEU A 48 -7.30 -18.57 10.32
C LEU A 48 -7.89 -19.98 10.37
N LYS A 49 -7.73 -20.65 11.52
CA LYS A 49 -8.31 -21.97 11.74
C LYS A 49 -9.84 -21.86 11.78
N ASP A 50 -10.52 -22.76 11.10
CA ASP A 50 -11.97 -22.90 11.20
C ASP A 50 -12.38 -23.32 12.63
N GLN A 51 -13.29 -22.56 13.22
CA GLN A 51 -13.85 -22.76 14.55
C GLN A 51 -15.37 -22.93 14.52
N GLY A 52 -15.95 -23.28 13.36
CA GLY A 52 -17.40 -23.46 13.16
C GLY A 52 -18.14 -22.18 12.79
N GLY A 53 -17.45 -21.20 12.22
CA GLY A 53 -17.99 -19.89 11.85
C GLY A 53 -17.50 -19.43 10.48
N GLU A 54 -17.28 -18.12 10.33
CA GLU A 54 -16.79 -17.55 9.08
C GLU A 54 -15.34 -17.95 8.80
N LEU A 55 -15.04 -18.19 7.52
CA LEU A 55 -13.66 -18.44 7.09
C LEU A 55 -12.94 -17.09 6.92
N LEU A 56 -11.91 -16.88 7.72
CA LEU A 56 -11.17 -15.64 7.80
C LEU A 56 -9.71 -15.81 7.34
N SER A 57 -9.16 -14.76 6.76
CA SER A 57 -7.77 -14.69 6.32
C SER A 57 -7.17 -13.34 6.70
N LEU A 58 -5.89 -13.31 7.07
CA LEU A 58 -5.19 -12.05 7.35
C LEU A 58 -5.01 -11.25 6.06
N ARG A 59 -5.12 -9.92 6.17
CA ARG A 59 -4.95 -9.01 5.04
C ARG A 59 -3.53 -9.09 4.43
N TYR A 60 -3.48 -9.27 3.11
CA TYR A 60 -2.23 -9.36 2.34
C TYR A 60 -1.67 -7.97 1.95
N ASP A 61 -2.57 -7.01 1.76
CA ASP A 61 -2.30 -5.59 1.54
C ASP A 61 -3.40 -4.72 2.17
N LEU A 62 -3.31 -3.39 1.98
CA LEU A 62 -4.33 -2.43 2.43
C LEU A 62 -5.29 -2.01 1.29
N THR A 63 -4.92 -2.25 0.03
CA THR A 63 -5.71 -1.92 -1.16
C THR A 63 -7.02 -2.70 -1.24
N VAL A 64 -7.01 -4.02 -1.05
CA VAL A 64 -8.24 -4.84 -1.13
C VAL A 64 -9.20 -4.53 0.02
N PRO A 65 -8.76 -4.43 1.29
CA PRO A 65 -9.61 -3.94 2.38
C PRO A 65 -10.22 -2.57 2.10
N PHE A 66 -9.49 -1.67 1.45
CA PHE A 66 -10.01 -0.37 1.06
C PHE A 66 -11.08 -0.46 -0.03
N ALA A 67 -10.89 -1.26 -1.07
CA ALA A 67 -11.90 -1.48 -2.10
C ALA A 67 -13.21 -2.03 -1.50
N ARG A 68 -13.11 -2.98 -0.55
CA ARG A 68 -14.26 -3.47 0.21
C ARG A 68 -14.91 -2.35 1.02
N TYR A 69 -14.12 -1.55 1.72
CA TYR A 69 -14.61 -0.41 2.50
C TYR A 69 -15.41 0.58 1.64
N LEU A 70 -14.92 0.93 0.45
CA LEU A 70 -15.63 1.78 -0.50
C LEU A 70 -16.97 1.17 -0.91
N ALA A 71 -16.97 -0.10 -1.30
CA ALA A 71 -18.15 -0.81 -1.78
C ALA A 71 -19.23 -0.94 -0.69
N MET A 72 -18.85 -1.31 0.53
CA MET A 72 -19.78 -1.49 1.65
C MET A 72 -20.42 -0.17 2.08
N ASN A 73 -19.67 0.92 2.09
CA ASN A 73 -20.17 2.24 2.49
C ASN A 73 -20.76 3.05 1.32
N LYS A 74 -20.75 2.51 0.09
CA LYS A 74 -21.19 3.19 -1.13
C LYS A 74 -20.49 4.55 -1.34
N ILE A 75 -19.23 4.63 -0.96
CA ILE A 75 -18.41 5.84 -1.11
C ILE A 75 -17.89 5.90 -2.54
N THR A 76 -18.13 7.02 -3.21
CA THR A 76 -17.73 7.24 -4.60
C THR A 76 -16.50 8.13 -4.73
N ASN A 77 -16.22 8.98 -3.73
CA ASN A 77 -15.06 9.86 -3.72
C ASN A 77 -14.47 9.93 -2.30
N ILE A 78 -13.19 9.59 -2.16
CA ILE A 78 -12.44 9.73 -0.92
C ILE A 78 -10.94 9.80 -1.23
N LYS A 79 -10.25 10.62 -0.45
CA LYS A 79 -8.79 10.65 -0.38
C LYS A 79 -8.40 10.17 1.02
N ARG A 80 -7.67 9.06 1.10
CA ARG A 80 -7.34 8.45 2.39
C ARG A 80 -5.89 8.02 2.48
N TYR A 81 -5.40 7.91 3.71
CA TYR A 81 -4.19 7.17 4.03
C TYR A 81 -4.48 6.06 5.05
N HIS A 82 -3.70 4.98 4.99
CA HIS A 82 -3.79 3.87 5.94
C HIS A 82 -2.37 3.37 6.23
N ILE A 83 -2.00 3.39 7.52
CA ILE A 83 -0.70 2.90 7.99
C ILE A 83 -0.96 1.72 8.89
N ALA A 84 -0.65 0.52 8.40
CA ALA A 84 -1.01 -0.71 9.07
C ALA A 84 -0.06 -1.85 8.71
N LYS A 85 -0.04 -2.86 9.58
CA LYS A 85 0.69 -4.10 9.30
C LYS A 85 -0.09 -5.01 8.35
N VAL A 86 0.65 -5.70 7.51
CA VAL A 86 0.16 -6.71 6.56
C VAL A 86 0.96 -8.00 6.70
N TYR A 87 0.34 -9.11 6.25
CA TYR A 87 0.85 -10.45 6.52
C TYR A 87 1.00 -11.24 5.23
N ARG A 88 2.21 -11.75 4.97
CA ARG A 88 2.53 -12.53 3.77
C ARG A 88 3.35 -13.74 4.15
N ARG A 89 2.94 -14.94 3.73
CA ARG A 89 3.68 -16.20 3.92
C ARG A 89 4.84 -16.33 2.94
N ASP A 90 5.56 -15.26 2.69
CA ASP A 90 6.75 -15.30 1.85
C ASP A 90 7.81 -16.21 2.52
N ASN A 91 8.65 -16.83 1.70
CA ASN A 91 9.78 -17.61 2.21
C ASN A 91 10.81 -16.62 2.74
N PRO A 92 11.13 -16.66 4.06
CA PRO A 92 12.00 -15.67 4.67
C PRO A 92 13.43 -15.84 4.17
N ALA A 93 13.76 -15.17 3.08
CA ALA A 93 15.14 -14.89 2.71
C ALA A 93 15.62 -13.76 3.61
N MET A 94 16.22 -14.11 4.75
CA MET A 94 16.74 -13.15 5.75
C MET A 94 17.73 -12.14 5.11
N THR A 95 18.40 -12.54 4.03
CA THR A 95 19.31 -11.71 3.23
C THR A 95 18.62 -10.68 2.32
N ARG A 96 17.32 -10.84 2.04
CA ARG A 96 16.53 -9.96 1.15
C ARG A 96 15.47 -9.13 1.88
N GLY A 97 15.42 -9.20 3.22
CA GLY A 97 14.45 -8.47 4.05
C GLY A 97 13.04 -9.06 4.05
N ARG A 98 12.85 -10.35 3.67
CA ARG A 98 11.51 -10.94 3.40
C ARG A 98 10.84 -11.30 4.70
N TYR A 99 10.20 -10.32 5.33
CA TYR A 99 9.45 -10.50 6.56
C TYR A 99 8.02 -10.97 6.28
N ARG A 100 7.48 -11.73 7.22
CA ARG A 100 6.10 -12.24 7.18
C ARG A 100 5.06 -11.24 7.68
N GLU A 101 5.52 -10.28 8.48
CA GLU A 101 4.74 -9.18 9.03
C GLU A 101 5.56 -7.90 8.84
N PHE A 102 4.98 -6.89 8.18
CA PHE A 102 5.63 -5.60 7.96
C PHE A 102 4.59 -4.49 7.77
N TYR A 103 5.02 -3.24 7.92
CA TYR A 103 4.15 -2.07 7.72
C TYR A 103 4.02 -1.72 6.23
N GLN A 104 2.80 -1.41 5.84
CA GLN A 104 2.48 -0.65 4.63
C GLN A 104 2.00 0.75 5.03
N CYS A 105 2.30 1.71 4.17
CA CYS A 105 1.91 3.11 4.30
C CYS A 105 1.26 3.51 2.99
N ASP A 106 -0.04 3.32 2.91
CA ASP A 106 -0.79 3.49 1.67
C ASP A 106 -1.49 4.84 1.67
N PHE A 107 -1.46 5.50 0.52
CA PHE A 107 -2.24 6.69 0.22
C PHE A 107 -2.97 6.46 -1.09
N ASP A 108 -4.26 6.77 -1.07
CA ASP A 108 -5.17 6.43 -2.15
C ASP A 108 -6.15 7.58 -2.43
N ILE A 109 -6.34 7.86 -3.71
CA ILE A 109 -7.36 8.77 -4.22
C ILE A 109 -8.34 7.91 -5.01
N ALA A 110 -9.58 7.79 -4.53
CA ALA A 110 -10.66 7.11 -5.22
C ALA A 110 -11.71 8.14 -5.63
N GLY A 111 -12.12 8.13 -6.88
CA GLY A 111 -13.15 9.03 -7.41
C GLY A 111 -13.00 9.29 -8.90
N GLN A 112 -13.92 10.08 -9.45
CA GLN A 112 -13.82 10.58 -10.81
C GLN A 112 -13.17 11.97 -10.78
N PHE A 113 -12.05 12.10 -11.49
CA PHE A 113 -11.27 13.31 -11.62
C PHE A 113 -10.80 13.46 -13.06
N ASP A 114 -10.35 14.65 -13.43
CA ASP A 114 -9.71 14.84 -14.71
C ASP A 114 -8.45 13.96 -14.83
N PRO A 115 -8.18 13.43 -16.03
CA PRO A 115 -7.06 12.51 -16.24
C PRO A 115 -5.74 13.07 -15.70
N MET A 116 -4.93 12.19 -15.11
CA MET A 116 -3.57 12.46 -14.64
C MET A 116 -3.44 13.41 -13.44
N ILE A 117 -4.48 14.13 -13.01
CA ILE A 117 -4.37 15.04 -11.84
C ILE A 117 -4.08 14.24 -10.55
N PRO A 118 -4.86 13.20 -10.19
CA PRO A 118 -4.56 12.40 -8.99
C PRO A 118 -3.22 11.66 -9.10
N ASP A 119 -2.87 11.19 -10.30
CA ASP A 119 -1.60 10.51 -10.57
C ASP A 119 -0.39 11.41 -10.30
N ALA A 120 -0.45 12.65 -10.77
CA ALA A 120 0.60 13.65 -10.52
C ALA A 120 0.67 14.01 -9.04
N GLU A 121 -0.47 14.12 -8.35
CA GLU A 121 -0.51 14.33 -6.90
C GLU A 121 0.17 13.16 -6.16
N CYS A 122 -0.09 11.92 -6.56
CA CYS A 122 0.56 10.76 -5.97
C CYS A 122 2.09 10.81 -6.11
N LEU A 123 2.60 11.17 -7.29
CA LEU A 123 4.05 11.35 -7.49
C LEU A 123 4.63 12.48 -6.63
N LYS A 124 3.89 13.58 -6.48
CA LYS A 124 4.29 14.71 -5.63
C LYS A 124 4.39 14.30 -4.16
N ILE A 125 3.43 13.52 -3.66
CA ILE A 125 3.45 12.98 -2.28
C ILE A 125 4.67 12.10 -2.06
N VAL A 126 4.96 11.17 -2.99
CA VAL A 126 6.15 10.32 -2.91
C VAL A 126 7.42 11.16 -2.85
N HIS A 127 7.55 12.15 -3.74
CA HIS A 127 8.69 13.06 -3.74
C HIS A 127 8.84 13.81 -2.41
N GLU A 128 7.75 14.38 -1.86
CA GLU A 128 7.78 15.10 -0.58
C GLU A 128 8.19 14.21 0.59
N ILE A 129 7.67 12.98 0.64
CA ILE A 129 8.04 12.00 1.67
C ILE A 129 9.53 11.66 1.56
N LEU A 130 10.00 11.23 0.39
CA LEU A 130 11.39 10.81 0.20
C LEU A 130 12.38 11.96 0.47
N SER A 131 12.04 13.18 0.04
CA SER A 131 12.83 14.39 0.33
C SER A 131 12.85 14.70 1.83
N GLY A 132 11.70 14.59 2.51
CA GLY A 132 11.57 14.85 3.94
C GLY A 132 12.31 13.82 4.82
N LEU A 133 12.45 12.58 4.34
CA LEU A 133 13.17 11.52 5.04
C LEU A 133 14.70 11.68 5.00
N GLN A 134 15.25 12.55 4.13
CA GLN A 134 16.69 12.83 4.01
C GLN A 134 17.55 11.57 3.82
N ILE A 135 17.09 10.65 2.97
CA ILE A 135 17.73 9.35 2.70
C ILE A 135 18.77 9.39 1.56
N GLY A 136 19.13 10.59 1.10
CA GLY A 136 19.97 10.81 -0.08
C GLY A 136 19.16 10.97 -1.37
N ASP A 137 19.86 10.94 -2.50
CA ASP A 137 19.26 11.09 -3.82
C ASP A 137 18.36 9.90 -4.18
N PHE A 138 17.24 10.17 -4.84
CA PHE A 138 16.29 9.14 -5.27
C PHE A 138 15.80 9.40 -6.69
N LEU A 139 15.42 8.31 -7.37
CA LEU A 139 14.84 8.34 -8.71
C LEU A 139 13.48 7.64 -8.71
N ILE A 140 12.44 8.37 -9.08
CA ILE A 140 11.09 7.81 -9.25
C ILE A 140 10.94 7.34 -10.70
N LYS A 141 10.89 6.02 -10.91
CA LYS A 141 10.64 5.43 -12.22
C LYS A 141 9.15 5.27 -12.45
N VAL A 142 8.60 5.97 -13.44
CA VAL A 142 7.21 5.84 -13.86
C VAL A 142 7.15 4.94 -15.09
N LYS A 143 6.30 3.92 -15.07
CA LYS A 143 6.01 3.07 -16.23
C LYS A 143 4.50 3.08 -16.47
N PRO A 144 4.03 3.52 -17.64
CA PRO A 144 2.63 3.32 -18.01
C PRO A 144 2.41 1.82 -18.29
N GLU A 145 1.31 1.28 -17.80
CA GLU A 145 0.89 -0.07 -18.16
C GLU A 145 0.35 -0.07 -19.61
N PRO A 146 0.90 -0.90 -20.53
CA PRO A 146 0.41 -0.97 -21.89
C PRO A 146 -1.05 -1.44 -21.91
N GLY A 147 -1.98 -0.62 -22.42
CA GLY A 147 -3.41 -0.95 -22.54
C GLY A 147 -4.34 -0.23 -21.56
N ALA A 148 -3.82 0.61 -20.66
CA ALA A 148 -4.64 1.44 -19.78
C ALA A 148 -5.47 2.52 -20.51
N SER A 149 -5.32 2.68 -21.83
CA SER A 149 -6.07 3.64 -22.66
C SER A 149 -7.35 3.11 -23.33
N ALA A 150 -7.77 1.84 -23.12
CA ALA A 150 -8.95 1.32 -23.83
C ALA A 150 -9.84 0.30 -23.10
N GLY A 151 -9.66 0.04 -21.79
CA GLY A 151 -10.43 -1.02 -21.12
C GLY A 151 -10.61 -0.94 -19.60
N PHE A 152 -10.01 0.04 -18.92
CA PHE A 152 -10.22 0.26 -17.47
C PHE A 152 -11.40 1.22 -17.19
N SER A 153 -12.35 1.27 -18.13
CA SER A 153 -13.64 1.95 -17.98
C SER A 153 -14.73 0.90 -17.93
N ARG A 154 -15.15 0.54 -16.71
CA ARG A 154 -16.52 0.19 -16.27
C ARG A 154 -16.47 -0.77 -15.08
N ARG A 155 -16.84 -0.24 -13.91
CA ARG A 155 -17.19 -0.96 -12.65
C ARG A 155 -16.08 -1.29 -11.64
N CYS A 156 -15.23 -0.31 -11.31
CA CYS A 156 -14.86 0.03 -9.93
C CYS A 156 -13.92 1.23 -9.96
N CYS A 157 -13.97 2.07 -8.93
CA CYS A 157 -13.02 3.16 -8.70
C CYS A 157 -11.58 2.73 -8.97
N GLU A 158 -10.80 3.50 -9.72
CA GLU A 158 -9.35 3.34 -9.81
C GLU A 158 -8.75 3.65 -8.44
N VAL A 159 -8.57 2.61 -7.62
CA VAL A 159 -7.80 2.72 -6.38
C VAL A 159 -6.33 2.80 -6.79
N LYS A 160 -5.80 4.02 -6.87
CA LYS A 160 -4.36 4.26 -7.11
C LYS A 160 -3.65 4.23 -5.77
N SER A 161 -3.22 3.04 -5.35
CA SER A 161 -2.41 2.88 -4.14
C SER A 161 -0.96 3.26 -4.43
N ILE A 162 -0.44 4.27 -3.74
CA ILE A 162 1.01 4.36 -3.52
C ILE A 162 1.35 3.25 -2.53
N LEU A 163 1.76 2.10 -3.03
CA LEU A 163 2.38 1.09 -2.18
C LEU A 163 3.79 1.59 -1.84
N LEU A 164 3.93 2.40 -0.79
CA LEU A 164 5.23 2.61 -0.16
C LEU A 164 5.55 1.33 0.64
N ALA A 165 5.81 0.24 -0.10
CA ALA A 165 6.40 -0.93 0.50
C ALA A 165 7.78 -0.49 1.00
N PHE A 166 7.89 -0.25 2.31
CA PHE A 166 9.14 -0.03 3.06
C PHE A 166 10.22 -1.10 2.80
N TYR A 167 9.81 -2.14 2.11
CA TYR A 167 10.59 -3.22 1.57
C TYR A 167 11.77 -2.79 0.66
N LEU A 168 11.66 -1.70 -0.12
CA LEU A 168 12.80 -1.24 -0.94
C LEU A 168 13.77 -0.29 -0.21
N LEU A 169 13.34 0.30 0.90
CA LEU A 169 14.10 1.36 1.59
C LEU A 169 15.19 0.81 2.53
N LEU A 170 15.08 -0.46 2.95
CA LEU A 170 16.13 -1.14 3.72
C LEU A 170 17.13 -1.93 2.85
N VAL A 171 16.82 -2.19 1.58
CA VAL A 171 17.69 -3.00 0.69
C VAL A 171 18.61 -2.13 -0.17
N SER A 172 18.22 -0.90 -0.53
CA SER A 172 19.09 -0.01 -1.31
C SER A 172 20.10 0.79 -0.47
N ALA A 173 19.86 0.97 0.83
CA ALA A 173 20.80 1.65 1.73
C ALA A 173 22.07 0.82 2.06
N ARG A 174 22.18 -0.42 1.55
CA ARG A 174 23.35 -1.30 1.75
C ARG A 174 24.35 -1.31 0.58
N GLN A 175 24.10 -0.58 -0.51
CA GLN A 175 25.00 -0.58 -1.68
C GLN A 175 25.94 0.64 -1.77
N HIS A 176 25.94 1.55 -0.79
CA HIS A 176 26.82 2.74 -0.79
C HIS A 176 27.66 2.96 0.49
N LEU A 177 27.97 1.92 1.26
CA LEU A 177 29.16 1.96 2.12
C LEU A 177 30.32 1.29 1.37
N HIS A 178 31.17 2.13 0.78
CA HIS A 178 32.48 1.75 0.29
C HIS A 178 33.29 1.07 1.40
N PRO A 179 34.03 -0.01 1.10
CA PRO A 179 35.06 -0.54 2.00
C PRO A 179 36.25 0.42 1.99
N LEU A 180 36.61 0.94 3.16
CA LEU A 180 37.99 1.29 3.51
C LEU A 180 38.62 0.06 4.18
#